data_AF-A0A4Y2EK42-F1
#
_entry.id   AF-A0A4Y2EK42-F1
#
_cell.length_a   1.000
_cell.length_b   1.000
_cell.length_c   1.000
_cell.angle_alpha   90.00
_cell.angle_beta   90.00
_cell.angle_gamma   90.00
#
_symmetry.space_group_name_H-M   'P 1'
#
loop_
_entity.id
_entity.type
_entity.pdbx_description
1 polymer ?
#
loop_
_entity_poly.entity_id
_entity_poly.type
_entity_poly.pdbx_seq_one_letter_code
_entity_poly.pdbx_strand_id
1 'polypeptide(L)'
;MVWRKPNSELEMKILTPSVKHGGGSQMVLGCMSAVAVGNLHFIDGMMDKYMYLDILKQNLKQSTEKMGILPHYKLYQDNDPKHNAHICRLWALYHCPQVIQNPT
;
A
#
# COMPACT_ATOMS: atom_id res chain seq x y z
N MET A 1 -18.20 16.36 -8.49
CA MET A 1 -18.16 17.60 -9.29
C MET A 1 -18.91 18.65 -8.48
N VAL A 2 -18.29 19.80 -8.21
CA VAL A 2 -18.90 20.89 -7.45
C VAL A 2 -19.22 22.01 -8.43
N TRP A 3 -20.48 22.42 -8.49
CA TRP A 3 -20.92 23.56 -9.30
C TRP A 3 -20.84 24.82 -8.44
N ARG A 4 -20.12 25.84 -8.90
CA ARG A 4 -20.00 27.14 -8.23
C ARG A 4 -20.04 28.26 -9.25
N LYS A 5 -20.39 29.47 -8.81
CA LYS A 5 -20.31 30.66 -9.66
C LYS A 5 -18.85 30.93 -10.03
N PRO A 6 -18.57 31.45 -11.25
CA PRO A 6 -17.24 31.93 -11.59
C PRO A 6 -16.77 32.97 -10.58
N ASN A 7 -15.49 32.91 -10.20
CA ASN A 7 -14.86 33.84 -9.24
C ASN A 7 -15.48 33.89 -7.83
N SER A 8 -16.26 32.88 -7.43
CA SER A 8 -16.73 32.74 -6.05
C SER A 8 -15.95 31.68 -5.28
N GLU A 9 -15.66 31.94 -4.01
CA GLU A 9 -15.11 30.93 -3.10
C GLU A 9 -16.18 29.87 -2.74
N LEU A 10 -15.73 28.80 -2.10
CA LEU A 10 -16.62 27.74 -1.60
C LEU A 10 -17.31 28.22 -0.33
N GLU A 11 -18.65 28.32 -0.35
CA GLU A 11 -19.40 28.74 0.83
C GLU A 11 -19.72 27.54 1.73
N MET A 12 -19.19 27.48 2.95
CA MET A 12 -19.45 26.35 3.87
C MET A 12 -20.94 26.12 4.17
N LYS A 13 -21.77 27.16 4.09
CA LYS A 13 -23.23 27.09 4.31
C LYS A 13 -23.97 26.25 3.27
N ILE A 14 -23.34 25.93 2.12
CA ILE A 14 -23.95 25.12 1.06
C ILE A 14 -23.48 23.66 1.06
N LEU A 15 -22.65 23.27 2.05
CA LEU A 15 -22.11 21.91 2.17
C LEU A 15 -22.82 21.12 3.27
N THR A 16 -23.10 19.85 2.98
CA THR A 16 -23.55 18.88 3.99
C THR A 16 -22.37 17.97 4.37
N PRO A 17 -22.16 17.65 5.66
CA PRO A 17 -21.10 16.73 6.07
C PRO A 17 -21.23 15.39 5.35
N SER A 18 -20.13 14.89 4.79
CA SER A 18 -20.06 13.57 4.16
C SER A 18 -18.73 12.88 4.49
N VAL A 19 -18.74 11.55 4.61
CA VAL A 19 -17.55 10.75 4.90
C VAL A 19 -16.72 10.46 3.65
N LYS A 20 -17.40 10.26 2.51
CA LYS A 20 -16.78 9.99 1.21
C LYS A 20 -17.39 10.91 0.17
N HIS A 21 -16.54 11.68 -0.49
CA HIS A 21 -16.94 12.53 -1.60
C HIS A 21 -16.84 11.75 -2.92
N GLY A 22 -17.63 12.17 -3.92
CA GLY A 22 -17.45 11.66 -5.28
C GLY A 22 -16.10 12.08 -5.87
N GLY A 23 -15.71 11.49 -7.00
CA GLY A 23 -14.40 11.72 -7.63
C GLY A 23 -13.49 10.47 -7.62
N GLY A 24 -13.93 9.40 -6.96
CA GLY A 24 -13.22 8.12 -6.92
C GLY A 24 -12.12 8.07 -5.88
N SER A 25 -11.41 6.95 -5.86
CA SER A 25 -10.28 6.69 -4.97
C SER A 25 -9.29 5.80 -5.69
N GLN A 26 -8.00 6.00 -5.43
CA GLN A 26 -6.94 5.13 -5.96
C GLN A 26 -6.33 4.33 -4.83
N MET A 27 -6.25 3.00 -5.03
CA MET A 27 -5.55 2.10 -4.12
C MET A 27 -4.08 2.03 -4.54
N VAL A 28 -3.18 2.02 -3.56
CA VAL A 28 -1.74 1.87 -3.78
C VAL A 28 -1.14 0.93 -2.75
N LEU A 29 -0.09 0.21 -3.12
CA LEU A 29 0.75 -0.56 -2.22
C LEU A 29 2.19 -0.08 -2.36
N GLY A 30 2.88 0.12 -1.25
CA GLY A 30 4.29 0.45 -1.25
C GLY A 30 4.97 0.02 0.02
N CYS A 31 6.28 0.23 0.08
CA CYS A 31 7.08 -0.02 1.28
C CYS A 31 7.98 1.17 1.58
N MET A 32 8.38 1.30 2.83
CA MET A 32 9.34 2.32 3.28
C MET A 32 10.22 1.76 4.38
N SER A 33 11.38 2.39 4.56
CA SER A 33 12.29 2.16 5.69
C SER A 33 12.62 3.49 6.35
N ALA A 34 13.41 3.45 7.43
CA ALA A 34 13.95 4.67 8.04
C ALA A 34 14.87 5.46 7.09
N VAL A 35 15.43 4.82 6.06
CA VAL A 35 16.40 5.43 5.14
C VAL A 35 15.72 6.11 3.96
N ALA A 36 14.72 5.46 3.36
CA ALA A 36 14.06 5.95 2.16
C ALA A 36 12.72 5.26 1.91
N VAL A 37 11.98 5.80 0.94
CA VAL A 37 10.74 5.20 0.41
C VAL A 37 11.10 4.25 -0.74
N GLY A 38 10.49 3.07 -0.73
CA GLY A 38 10.59 2.08 -1.79
C GLY A 38 9.65 2.38 -2.96
N ASN A 39 9.36 1.36 -3.76
CA ASN A 39 8.44 1.49 -4.88
C ASN A 39 6.99 1.63 -4.39
N LEU A 40 6.20 2.43 -5.11
CA LEU A 40 4.75 2.55 -4.96
C LEU A 40 4.08 1.98 -6.21
N HIS A 41 3.15 1.07 -6.01
CA HIS A 41 2.40 0.38 -7.05
C HIS A 41 0.92 0.76 -6.99
N PHE A 42 0.36 1.16 -8.12
CA PHE A 42 -1.07 1.46 -8.25
C PHE A 42 -1.86 0.16 -8.43
N ILE A 43 -2.92 -0.01 -7.64
CA ILE A 43 -3.77 -1.19 -7.67
C ILE A 43 -5.07 -0.85 -8.38
N ASP A 44 -5.37 -1.58 -9.44
CA ASP A 44 -6.66 -1.53 -10.11
C ASP A 44 -7.60 -2.58 -9.51
N GLY A 45 -8.71 -2.10 -8.93
CA GLY A 45 -9.73 -2.95 -8.33
C GLY A 45 -9.38 -3.48 -6.94
N MET A 46 -10.01 -4.61 -6.57
CA MET A 46 -9.81 -5.24 -5.27
C MET A 46 -8.61 -6.19 -5.33
N MET A 47 -7.60 -5.93 -4.51
CA MET A 47 -6.41 -6.77 -4.46
C MET A 47 -6.70 -8.12 -3.79
N ASP A 48 -6.50 -9.21 -4.51
CA ASP A 48 -6.50 -10.56 -3.96
C ASP A 48 -5.08 -11.00 -3.52
N LYS A 49 -4.97 -12.22 -2.99
CA LYS A 49 -3.70 -12.79 -2.54
C LYS A 49 -2.69 -13.02 -3.66
N TYR A 50 -3.13 -13.27 -4.89
CA TYR A 50 -2.25 -13.55 -6.03
C TYR A 50 -1.65 -12.25 -6.56
N MET A 51 -2.48 -11.23 -6.76
CA MET A 51 -2.05 -9.88 -7.11
C MET A 51 -1.08 -9.33 -6.06
N TYR A 52 -1.43 -9.48 -4.78
CA TYR A 52 -0.56 -9.07 -3.68
C TYR A 52 0.83 -9.72 -3.78
N LEU A 53 0.87 -11.05 -3.95
CA LEU A 53 2.13 -11.79 -4.05
C LEU A 53 2.96 -11.35 -5.27
N ASP A 54 2.32 -11.09 -6.41
CA ASP A 54 3.01 -10.65 -7.61
C ASP A 54 3.59 -9.24 -7.46
N ILE A 55 2.85 -8.31 -6.85
CA ILE A 55 3.36 -6.97 -6.54
C ILE A 55 4.55 -7.07 -5.58
N LEU A 56 4.46 -7.93 -4.56
CA LEU A 56 5.53 -8.14 -3.59
C LEU A 56 6.80 -8.68 -4.26
N LYS A 57 6.68 -9.70 -5.12
CA LYS A 57 7.79 -10.29 -5.89
C LYS A 57 8.49 -9.27 -6.78
N GLN A 58 7.70 -8.45 -7.47
CA GLN A 58 8.23 -7.46 -8.42
C GLN A 58 8.96 -6.31 -7.72
N ASN A 59 8.43 -5.86 -6.57
CA ASN A 59 8.84 -4.59 -5.98
C ASN A 59 9.77 -4.72 -4.76
N LEU A 60 9.68 -5.81 -3.98
CA LEU A 60 10.37 -5.88 -2.69
C LEU A 60 11.89 -5.80 -2.87
N LYS A 61 12.46 -6.67 -3.71
CA LYS A 61 13.90 -6.72 -3.95
C LYS A 61 14.43 -5.37 -4.45
N GLN A 62 13.83 -4.83 -5.51
CA GLN A 62 14.21 -3.54 -6.10
C GLN A 62 14.13 -2.41 -5.08
N SER A 63 13.08 -2.39 -4.25
CA SER A 63 12.93 -1.39 -3.19
C SER A 63 14.04 -1.50 -2.16
N THR A 64 14.37 -2.71 -1.71
CA THR A 64 15.45 -2.93 -0.73
C THR A 64 16.84 -2.63 -1.29
N GLU A 65 17.08 -2.86 -2.58
CA GLU A 65 18.30 -2.47 -3.29
C GLU A 65 18.41 -0.94 -3.38
N LYS A 66 17.33 -0.27 -3.83
CA LYS A 66 17.27 1.19 -3.93
C LYS A 66 17.48 1.88 -2.58
N MET A 67 16.97 1.28 -1.50
CA MET A 67 17.16 1.78 -0.14
C MET A 67 18.54 1.43 0.46
N GLY A 68 19.34 0.57 -0.20
CA GLY A 68 20.64 0.14 0.31
C GLY A 68 20.57 -0.71 1.58
N ILE A 69 19.45 -1.40 1.83
CA ILE A 69 19.21 -2.17 3.07
C ILE A 69 19.37 -3.68 2.88
N LEU A 70 19.74 -4.14 1.69
CA LEU A 70 20.14 -5.54 1.50
C LEU A 70 21.51 -5.82 2.13
N PRO A 71 21.72 -7.03 2.71
CA PRO A 71 20.73 -8.09 2.94
C PRO A 71 20.01 -7.97 4.29
N HIS A 72 20.18 -6.85 5.02
CA HIS A 72 19.79 -6.70 6.42
C HIS A 72 18.48 -5.91 6.59
N TYR A 73 17.35 -6.53 6.26
CA TYR A 73 16.03 -5.97 6.52
C TYR A 73 15.08 -6.99 7.17
N LYS A 74 14.02 -6.49 7.80
CA LYS A 74 12.90 -7.29 8.29
C LYS A 74 11.62 -6.82 7.61
N LEU A 75 10.87 -7.76 7.05
CA LEU A 75 9.59 -7.46 6.42
C LEU A 75 8.50 -7.35 7.49
N TYR A 76 7.81 -6.21 7.51
CA TYR A 76 6.65 -5.95 8.37
C TYR A 76 5.42 -5.69 7.50
N GLN A 77 4.28 -6.29 7.84
CA GLN A 77 3.01 -6.21 7.11
C GLN A 77 1.87 -6.38 8.10
N ASP A 78 0.67 -5.88 7.81
CA ASP A 78 -0.50 -6.07 8.67
C ASP A 78 -1.03 -7.52 8.66
N ASN A 79 -2.04 -7.79 9.49
CA ASN A 79 -2.66 -9.12 9.63
C ASN A 79 -3.72 -9.46 8.58
N ASP A 80 -3.81 -8.72 7.47
CA ASP A 80 -4.85 -8.99 6.47
C ASP A 80 -4.80 -10.44 5.95
N PRO A 81 -5.94 -11.13 5.80
CA PRO A 81 -6.01 -12.50 5.29
C PRO A 81 -5.22 -12.75 4.00
N LYS A 82 -5.09 -11.74 3.12
CA LYS A 82 -4.32 -11.89 1.87
C LYS A 82 -2.81 -11.93 2.11
N HIS A 83 -2.30 -11.20 3.10
CA HIS A 83 -0.89 -11.26 3.51
C HIS A 83 -0.60 -12.55 4.29
N ASN A 84 -1.59 -13.01 5.07
CA ASN A 84 -1.54 -14.25 5.83
C ASN A 84 -1.89 -15.51 5.03
N ALA A 85 -2.25 -15.39 3.75
CA ALA A 85 -2.51 -16.52 2.88
C ALA A 85 -1.27 -17.42 2.77
N HIS A 86 -1.48 -18.73 2.74
CA HIS A 86 -0.39 -19.72 2.74
C HIS A 86 0.68 -19.44 1.69
N ILE A 87 0.27 -19.11 0.46
CA ILE A 87 1.19 -18.82 -0.65
C ILE A 87 2.07 -17.59 -0.38
N CYS A 88 1.53 -16.56 0.29
CA CYS A 88 2.21 -15.31 0.57
C CYS A 88 3.21 -15.49 1.69
N ARG A 89 2.78 -16.11 2.80
CA ARG A 89 3.67 -16.39 3.93
C ARG A 89 4.82 -17.31 3.54
N LEU A 90 4.52 -18.36 2.76
CA LEU A 90 5.55 -19.30 2.31
C LEU A 90 6.58 -18.60 1.44
N TRP A 91 6.14 -17.77 0.49
CA TRP A 91 7.07 -17.01 -0.34
C TRP A 91 7.92 -16.05 0.51
N ALA A 92 7.32 -15.30 1.43
CA ALA A 92 8.03 -14.36 2.30
C ALA A 92 9.08 -15.08 3.18
N LEU A 93 8.74 -16.25 3.72
CA LEU A 93 9.66 -17.08 4.53
C LEU A 93 10.93 -17.46 3.74
N TYR A 94 10.79 -17.83 2.46
CA TYR A 94 11.92 -18.27 1.64
C TYR A 94 12.73 -17.11 1.02
N HIS A 95 12.13 -15.93 0.82
CA HIS A 95 12.74 -14.85 0.05
C HIS A 95 13.10 -13.61 0.88
N CYS A 96 12.61 -13.51 2.12
CA CYS A 96 12.92 -12.40 3.02
C CYS A 96 13.89 -12.87 4.12
N PRO A 97 14.89 -12.05 4.50
CA PRO A 97 15.83 -12.40 5.57
C PRO A 97 15.13 -12.69 6.90
N GLN A 98 14.13 -11.87 7.24
CA GLN A 98 13.28 -12.03 8.41
C GLN A 98 11.89 -11.46 8.11
N VAL A 99 10.85 -12.07 8.68
CA VAL A 99 9.47 -11.57 8.65
C VAL A 99 9.03 -11.34 10.09
N ILE A 100 8.53 -10.14 10.40
CA ILE A 100 8.06 -9.77 11.73
C ILE A 100 6.64 -10.32 11.92
N GLN A 101 6.42 -10.99 13.04
CA GLN A 101 5.08 -11.41 13.46
C GLN A 101 4.36 -10.27 14.16
N ASN A 102 3.10 -10.05 13.81
CA ASN A 102 2.26 -9.09 14.49
C ASN A 102 1.66 -9.70 15.77
N PRO A 103 1.30 -8.86 16.75
CA PRO A 103 0.38 -9.24 17.81
C PRO A 103 -0.93 -9.78 17.22
N THR A 104 -1.52 -10.75 17.90
CA THR A 104 -2.84 -11.31 17.59
C THR A 104 -3.95 -10.39 18.06
#